data_AF-A0A8S0FWM8-F1
#
_entry.id   AF-A0A8S0FWM8-F1
#
_cell.length_a   1.000
_cell.length_b   1.000
_cell.length_c   1.000
_cell.angle_alpha   90.00
_cell.angle_beta   90.00
_cell.angle_gamma   90.00
#
_symmetry.space_group_name_H-M   'P 1'
#
loop_
_entity.id
_entity.type
_entity.pdbx_description
1 polymer ?
#
loop_
_entity_poly.entity_id
_entity_poly.type
_entity_poly.pdbx_seq_one_letter_code
_entity_poly.pdbx_strand_id
1 'polypeptide(L)'
;MTAIAPVITIDGPSGAGKGTLCKAMAEALQWHLLDSGAIYRVLALAALHHHVDVASEDALVPLASHLDVRFVSTNGNLEVILEGEDVSGEIRTQEVANAASQVAAFPRVREESHYCVANARFANYQA
;
A
#
# COMPACT_ATOMS: atom_id res chain seq x y z
N MET A 1 10.26 -28.11 -0.02
CA MET A 1 10.79 -26.91 -0.70
C MET A 1 9.62 -25.98 -0.95
N THR A 2 9.53 -24.84 -0.27
CA THR A 2 8.58 -23.79 -0.65
C THR A 2 9.07 -23.21 -1.97
N ALA A 3 8.32 -23.44 -3.04
CA ALA A 3 8.62 -22.83 -4.33
C ALA A 3 8.56 -21.30 -4.16
N ILE A 4 9.57 -20.59 -4.69
CA ILE A 4 9.57 -19.13 -4.71
C ILE A 4 8.43 -18.71 -5.63
N ALA A 5 7.45 -17.95 -5.12
CA ALA A 5 6.37 -17.42 -5.93
C ALA A 5 6.96 -16.43 -6.96
N PRO A 6 6.62 -16.53 -8.25
CA PRO A 6 7.08 -15.58 -9.26
C PRO A 6 6.50 -14.19 -8.99
N VAL A 7 7.29 -13.14 -9.25
CA VAL A 7 6.91 -11.73 -9.03
C VAL A 7 7.11 -10.94 -10.31
N ILE A 8 6.13 -10.09 -10.64
CA ILE A 8 6.20 -9.12 -11.75
C ILE A 8 6.10 -7.72 -11.15
N THR A 9 7.05 -6.84 -11.50
CA THR A 9 7.02 -5.42 -11.11
C THR A 9 6.72 -4.53 -12.31
N ILE A 10 5.92 -3.48 -12.10
CA ILE A 10 5.52 -2.53 -13.14
C ILE A 10 5.78 -1.10 -12.64
N ASP A 11 6.84 -0.48 -13.16
CA ASP A 11 7.32 0.83 -12.74
C ASP A 11 7.14 1.88 -13.85
N GLY A 12 7.04 3.16 -13.45
CA GLY A 12 6.87 4.28 -14.38
C GLY A 12 6.19 5.50 -13.74
N PRO A 13 6.09 6.62 -14.46
CA PRO A 13 5.61 7.89 -13.89
C PRO A 13 4.12 7.83 -13.49
N SER A 14 3.70 8.77 -12.62
CA SER A 14 2.29 8.91 -12.27
C SER A 14 1.44 9.18 -13.52
N GLY A 15 0.21 8.65 -13.57
CA GLY A 15 -0.68 8.80 -14.72
C GLY A 15 -0.39 7.91 -15.94
N ALA A 16 0.68 7.11 -15.95
CA ALA A 16 1.02 6.23 -17.08
C ALA A 16 0.11 4.99 -17.26
N GLY A 17 -0.93 4.84 -16.44
CA GLY A 17 -1.85 3.69 -16.52
C GLY A 17 -1.38 2.40 -15.86
N LYS A 18 -0.29 2.43 -15.08
CA LYS A 18 0.28 1.25 -14.40
C LYS A 18 -0.74 0.48 -13.57
N GLY A 19 -1.50 1.17 -12.71
CA GLY A 19 -2.51 0.53 -11.87
C GLY A 19 -3.57 -0.23 -12.69
N THR A 20 -4.00 0.35 -13.82
CA THR A 20 -4.93 -0.29 -14.76
C THR A 20 -4.32 -1.55 -15.37
N LEU A 21 -3.06 -1.48 -15.83
CA LEU A 21 -2.33 -2.64 -16.37
C LEU A 21 -2.12 -3.74 -15.32
N CYS A 22 -1.66 -3.37 -14.12
CA CYS A 22 -1.44 -4.32 -13.03
C CYS A 22 -2.74 -5.06 -12.67
N LYS A 23 -3.87 -4.35 -12.61
CA LYS A 23 -5.19 -4.95 -12.37
C LYS A 23 -5.56 -5.95 -13.45
N ALA A 24 -5.45 -5.55 -14.72
CA ALA A 24 -5.76 -6.44 -15.85
C ALA A 24 -4.86 -7.69 -15.88
N MET A 25 -3.57 -7.55 -15.55
CA MET A 25 -2.64 -8.68 -15.48
C MET A 25 -2.92 -9.60 -14.31
N ALA A 26 -3.20 -9.05 -13.12
CA ALA A 26 -3.55 -9.84 -11.94
C ALA A 26 -4.83 -10.65 -12.17
N GLU A 27 -5.85 -10.05 -12.80
CA GLU A 27 -7.07 -10.76 -13.21
C GLU A 27 -6.79 -11.84 -14.26
N ALA A 28 -6.01 -11.54 -15.31
CA ALA A 28 -5.70 -12.52 -16.35
C ALA A 28 -4.87 -13.71 -15.84
N LEU A 29 -3.96 -13.47 -14.89
CA LEU A 29 -3.07 -14.50 -14.34
C LEU A 29 -3.65 -15.17 -13.08
N GLN A 30 -4.72 -14.63 -12.50
CA GLN A 30 -5.26 -15.02 -11.20
C GLN A 30 -4.20 -14.88 -10.09
N TRP A 31 -3.44 -13.79 -10.13
CA TRP A 31 -2.34 -13.50 -9.20
C TRP A 31 -2.73 -12.41 -8.20
N HIS A 32 -1.99 -12.35 -7.09
CA HIS A 32 -2.09 -11.26 -6.14
C HIS A 32 -1.60 -9.95 -6.75
N LEU A 33 -2.32 -8.86 -6.46
CA LEU A 33 -1.93 -7.50 -6.80
C LEU A 33 -1.46 -6.77 -5.55
N LEU A 34 -0.30 -6.13 -5.64
CA LEU A 34 0.22 -5.23 -4.62
C LEU A 34 0.45 -3.85 -5.21
N ASP A 35 -0.11 -2.82 -4.57
CA ASP A 35 0.13 -1.41 -4.89
C ASP A 35 1.08 -0.80 -3.85
N SER A 36 2.36 -0.66 -4.19
CA SER A 36 3.36 -0.04 -3.31
C SER A 36 3.04 1.42 -2.99
N GLY A 37 2.35 2.13 -3.90
CA GLY A 37 1.88 3.48 -3.68
C GLY A 37 0.70 3.56 -2.71
N ALA A 38 -0.07 2.49 -2.57
CA ALA A 38 -1.14 2.42 -1.57
C ALA A 38 -0.58 2.42 -0.14
N ILE A 39 0.59 1.82 0.11
CA ILE A 39 1.17 1.74 1.46
C ILE A 39 1.55 3.12 1.99
N TYR A 40 2.19 3.96 1.16
CA TYR A 40 2.47 5.34 1.56
C TYR A 40 1.20 6.16 1.82
N ARG A 41 0.13 5.87 1.08
CA ARG A 41 -1.17 6.52 1.27
C ARG A 41 -1.89 6.04 2.52
N VAL A 42 -1.79 4.75 2.85
CA VAL A 42 -2.31 4.20 4.11
C VAL A 42 -1.53 4.76 5.30
N LEU A 43 -0.20 4.82 5.22
CA LEU A 43 0.62 5.41 6.28
C LEU A 43 0.28 6.90 6.48
N ALA A 44 0.13 7.65 5.40
CA ALA A 44 -0.28 9.04 5.47
C ALA A 44 -1.69 9.19 6.07
N LEU A 45 -2.65 8.33 5.68
CA LEU A 45 -3.98 8.34 6.26
C LEU A 45 -3.97 8.01 7.76
N ALA A 46 -3.21 6.99 8.17
CA ALA A 46 -3.01 6.65 9.58
C ALA A 46 -2.41 7.83 10.35
N ALA A 47 -1.41 8.52 9.78
CA ALA A 47 -0.83 9.70 10.41
C ALA A 47 -1.88 10.82 10.59
N LEU A 48 -2.72 11.05 9.59
CA LEU A 48 -3.81 12.03 9.68
C LEU A 48 -4.86 11.65 10.73
N HIS A 49 -5.29 10.38 10.77
CA HIS A 49 -6.25 9.86 11.77
C HIS A 49 -5.70 9.98 13.20
N HIS A 50 -4.43 9.62 13.41
CA HIS A 50 -3.76 9.68 14.72
C HIS A 50 -3.19 11.07 15.06
N HIS A 51 -3.43 12.08 14.21
CA HIS A 51 -2.90 13.44 14.38
C HIS A 51 -1.37 13.49 14.54
N VAL A 52 -0.67 12.58 13.86
CA VAL A 52 0.79 12.52 13.78
C VAL A 52 1.27 13.49 12.70
N ASP A 53 2.29 14.26 13.02
CA ASP A 53 2.87 15.21 12.06
C ASP A 53 3.53 14.49 10.88
N VAL A 54 2.95 14.66 9.69
CA VAL A 54 3.44 14.08 8.43
C VAL A 54 4.78 14.67 7.96
N ALA A 55 5.23 15.76 8.57
CA ALA A 55 6.55 16.34 8.34
C ALA A 55 7.63 15.83 9.31
N SER A 56 7.28 14.99 10.28
CA SER A 56 8.21 14.47 11.30
C SER A 56 8.58 13.02 11.04
N GLU A 57 9.77 12.79 10.45
CA GLU A 57 10.30 11.43 10.21
C GLU A 57 10.32 10.58 11.49
N ASP A 58 10.73 11.16 12.61
CA ASP A 58 10.82 10.45 13.89
C ASP A 58 9.47 10.00 14.44
N ALA A 59 8.40 10.73 14.14
CA ALA A 59 7.04 10.36 14.54
C ALA A 59 6.43 9.32 13.57
N LEU A 60 6.82 9.34 12.30
CA LEU A 60 6.29 8.45 11.26
C LEU A 60 6.89 7.05 11.29
N VAL A 61 8.18 6.90 11.63
CA VAL A 61 8.86 5.59 11.72
C VAL A 61 8.16 4.58 12.64
N PRO A 62 7.80 4.91 13.90
CA PRO A 62 7.09 3.96 14.76
C PRO A 62 5.69 3.63 14.23
N LEU A 63 5.02 4.57 13.57
CA LEU A 63 3.72 4.32 12.96
C LEU A 63 3.84 3.36 11.75
N ALA A 64 4.85 3.56 10.90
CA ALA A 64 5.11 2.71 9.74
C ALA A 64 5.44 1.26 10.14
N SER A 65 6.21 1.07 11.21
CA SER A 65 6.61 -0.26 11.70
C SER A 65 5.47 -1.07 12.33
N HIS A 66 4.42 -0.39 12.83
CA HIS A 66 3.27 -1.02 13.50
C HIS A 66 1.97 -0.88 12.71
N LEU A 67 2.06 -0.53 11.43
CA LEU A 67 0.90 -0.26 10.59
C LEU A 67 0.05 -1.53 10.40
N ASP A 68 -1.15 -1.57 10.97
CA ASP A 68 -2.10 -2.66 10.78
C ASP A 68 -2.86 -2.49 9.45
N VAL A 69 -2.22 -2.91 8.36
CA VAL A 69 -2.78 -2.86 7.02
C VAL A 69 -2.95 -4.25 6.41
N ARG A 70 -4.10 -4.46 5.77
CA ARG A 70 -4.39 -5.67 4.98
C ARG A 70 -4.88 -5.28 3.59
N PHE A 71 -4.32 -5.94 2.59
CA PHE A 71 -4.71 -5.83 1.20
C PHE A 71 -5.52 -7.07 0.83
N VAL A 72 -6.80 -6.88 0.54
CA VAL A 72 -7.73 -7.96 0.19
C VAL A 72 -8.14 -7.78 -1.26
N SER A 73 -8.03 -8.84 -2.06
CA SER A 73 -8.52 -8.82 -3.44
C SER A 73 -9.82 -9.60 -3.53
N THR A 74 -10.92 -8.90 -3.80
CA THR A 74 -12.26 -9.46 -3.95
C THR A 74 -12.78 -9.14 -5.35
N ASN A 75 -13.03 -10.16 -6.18
CA ASN A 75 -13.56 -9.99 -7.54
C ASN A 75 -12.77 -8.99 -8.41
N GLY A 76 -11.44 -8.99 -8.31
CA GLY A 76 -10.56 -8.07 -9.05
C GLY A 76 -10.49 -6.65 -8.46
N ASN A 77 -11.23 -6.35 -7.39
CA ASN A 77 -11.09 -5.09 -6.66
C ASN A 77 -10.13 -5.27 -5.48
N LEU A 78 -9.19 -4.32 -5.36
CA LEU A 78 -8.29 -4.24 -4.22
C LEU A 78 -8.95 -3.40 -3.13
N GLU A 79 -9.31 -4.06 -2.04
CA GLU A 79 -9.76 -3.48 -0.78
C GLU A 79 -8.56 -3.30 0.14
N VAL A 80 -8.52 -2.14 0.81
CA VAL A 80 -7.45 -1.77 1.74
C VAL A 80 -8.06 -1.55 3.10
N ILE A 81 -7.73 -2.44 4.03
CA ILE A 81 -8.23 -2.42 5.39
C ILE A 81 -7.13 -1.85 6.30
N LEU A 82 -7.41 -0.75 6.99
CA LEU A 82 -6.54 -0.13 7.99
C LEU A 82 -7.23 -0.24 9.35
N GLU A 83 -6.57 -0.87 10.34
CA GLU A 83 -7.10 -1.00 11.71
C GLU A 83 -8.50 -1.62 11.79
N GLY A 84 -8.87 -2.43 10.79
CA GLY A 84 -10.18 -3.09 10.68
C GLY A 84 -11.21 -2.35 9.83
N GLU A 85 -10.93 -1.15 9.34
CA GLU A 85 -11.84 -0.34 8.53
C GLU A 85 -11.42 -0.30 7.05
N ASP A 86 -12.40 -0.34 6.14
CA ASP A 86 -12.14 -0.20 4.70
C ASP A 86 -11.86 1.27 4.35
N VAL A 87 -10.59 1.55 4.02
CA VAL A 87 -10.10 2.88 3.65
C VAL A 87 -9.84 3.03 2.15
N SER A 88 -10.29 2.08 1.32
CA SER A 88 -10.01 2.03 -0.12
C SER A 88 -10.38 3.31 -0.88
N GLY A 89 -11.42 4.01 -0.43
CA GLY A 89 -11.83 5.31 -0.97
C GLY A 89 -10.96 6.46 -0.47
N GLU A 90 -10.75 6.54 0.83
CA GLU A 90 -10.02 7.62 1.50
C GLU A 90 -8.57 7.73 1.03
N ILE A 91 -7.89 6.59 0.84
CA ILE A 91 -6.50 6.57 0.35
C ILE A 91 -6.36 7.06 -1.10
N ARG A 92 -7.46 7.33 -1.82
CA ARG A 92 -7.45 7.88 -3.18
C ARG A 92 -7.75 9.38 -3.22
N THR A 93 -8.02 10.01 -2.08
CA THR A 93 -8.24 11.46 -2.00
C THR A 93 -6.97 12.23 -2.30
N GLN A 94 -7.12 13.47 -2.80
CA GLN A 94 -5.98 14.33 -3.10
C GLN A 94 -5.19 14.72 -1.84
N GLU A 95 -5.88 14.90 -0.72
CA GLU A 95 -5.27 15.20 0.58
C GLU A 95 -4.30 14.10 1.01
N VAL A 96 -4.76 12.84 1.00
CA VAL A 96 -3.92 11.69 1.34
C VAL A 96 -2.80 11.51 0.32
N ALA A 97 -3.05 11.73 -0.97
CA ALA A 97 -2.00 11.65 -1.99
C ALA A 97 -0.88 12.70 -1.78
N ASN A 98 -1.23 13.90 -1.35
CA ASN A 98 -0.27 14.96 -1.03
C ASN A 98 0.53 14.62 0.23
N ALA A 99 -0.14 14.14 1.28
CA ALA A 99 0.51 13.69 2.51
C ALA A 99 1.44 12.50 2.24
N ALA A 100 1.02 11.51 1.45
CA ALA A 100 1.84 10.36 1.08
C ALA A 100 3.13 10.76 0.35
N SER A 101 3.08 11.79 -0.48
CA SER A 101 4.27 12.32 -1.17
C SER A 101 5.29 12.92 -0.20
N GLN A 102 4.83 13.57 0.88
CA GLN A 102 5.70 14.09 1.94
C GLN A 102 6.30 12.95 2.77
N VAL A 103 5.46 12.02 3.20
CA VAL A 103 5.86 10.86 4.00
C VAL A 103 6.88 9.98 3.26
N ALA A 104 6.70 9.77 1.95
CA ALA A 104 7.60 8.97 1.12
C ALA A 104 8.97 9.64 0.85
N ALA A 105 9.12 10.94 1.13
CA ALA A 105 10.40 11.64 0.96
C ALA A 105 11.45 11.19 1.98
N PHE A 106 11.01 10.71 3.15
CA PHE A 106 11.85 10.30 4.27
C PHE A 106 12.48 8.90 4.05
N PRO A 107 13.82 8.78 4.02
CA PRO A 107 14.48 7.50 3.79
C PRO A 107 14.13 6.40 4.79
N ARG A 108 14.03 6.72 6.09
CA ARG A 108 13.74 5.72 7.13
C ARG A 108 12.30 5.22 7.02
N VAL A 109 11.38 6.11 6.65
CA VAL A 109 9.99 5.73 6.42
C VAL A 109 9.85 4.79 5.22
N ARG A 110 10.62 5.00 4.14
CA ARG A 110 10.64 4.07 3.00
C ARG A 110 11.14 2.69 3.42
N GLU A 111 12.19 2.63 4.23
CA GLU A 111 12.75 1.37 4.73
C GLU A 111 11.71 0.57 5.52
N GLU A 112 11.03 1.21 6.48
CA GLU A 112 9.94 0.57 7.23
C GLU A 112 8.75 0.17 6.34
N SER A 113 8.37 1.02 5.38
CA SER A 113 7.29 0.73 4.45
C SER A 113 7.60 -0.48 3.56
N HIS A 114 8.86 -0.65 3.14
CA HIS A 114 9.32 -1.84 2.41
C HIS A 114 9.27 -3.10 3.27
N TYR A 115 9.56 -2.99 4.57
CA TYR A 115 9.41 -4.10 5.50
C TYR A 115 7.93 -4.48 5.68
N CYS A 116 7.03 -3.49 5.75
CA CYS A 116 5.59 -3.71 5.77
C CYS A 116 5.09 -4.38 4.48
N VAL A 117 5.58 -3.97 3.31
CA VAL A 117 5.31 -4.65 2.01
C VAL A 117 5.66 -6.13 2.09
N ALA A 118 6.88 -6.44 2.54
CA ALA A 118 7.41 -7.80 2.55
C ALA A 118 6.62 -8.73 3.47
N ASN A 119 5.98 -8.17 4.49
CA ASN A 119 5.18 -8.90 5.48
C ASN A 119 3.67 -8.70 5.30
N ALA A 120 3.24 -7.94 4.29
CA ALA A 120 1.84 -7.71 4.01
C ALA A 120 1.16 -9.06 3.76
N ARG A 121 0.22 -9.41 4.65
CA ARG A 121 -0.51 -10.66 4.54
C ARG A 121 -1.54 -10.53 3.42
N PHE A 122 -1.27 -11.14 2.29
CA PHE A 122 -2.29 -11.35 1.26
C PHE A 122 -3.26 -12.41 1.77
N ALA A 123 -4.50 -12.03 2.06
CA ALA A 123 -5.56 -13.00 2.31
C ALA A 123 -5.84 -13.78 1.01
N ASN A 124 -6.02 -15.10 1.14
CA ASN A 124 -6.13 -16.03 0.01
C ASN A 124 -7.12 -15.55 -1.05
N TYR A 125 -6.69 -15.61 -2.33
CA TYR A 125 -7.59 -15.52 -3.47
C TYR A 125 -8.43 -16.80 -3.47
N GLN A 126 -9.70 -16.71 -3.07
CA GLN A 126 -10.65 -17.79 -3.31
C GLN A 126 -11.17 -17.60 -4.74
N ALA A 127 -10.69 -18.47 -5.64
CA ALA A 127 -11.29 -18.67 -6.96
C ALA A 127 -12.72 -19.20 -6.85
#